data_AF-A0A944HUK2-F1
#
_entry.id   AF-A0A944HUK2-F1
#
_cell.length_a   1.000
_cell.length_b   1.000
_cell.length_c   1.000
_cell.angle_alpha   90.00
_cell.angle_beta   90.00
_cell.angle_gamma   90.00
#
_symmetry.space_group_name_H-M   'P 1'
#
loop_
_entity.id
_entity.type
_entity.pdbx_description
1 polymer ?
#
loop_
_entity_poly.entity_id
_entity_poly.type
_entity_poly.pdbx_seq_one_letter_code
_entity_poly.pdbx_strand_id
1 'polypeptide(L)'
;MSTSNGQWYPPEWPDRIRALTNGALEPVAPRRAATVLLLRDGSDGPAVHMLRRRASMAFAGGAYAYPGGSVDPRDARDVPWAGPSRTAWADRLGVDAATAQAIVCAAVRETFEEAGVLLAGPTPDTVVADTTGASWEADRAALVTRELSFADLLDRRGLVLRSDLLGGWARWITPEFEPRRYDTWFFVAALPEGQRTRNASTEADRTEWIGPAAAAAGYDRGELLMMPPTISTLRALLPYANVAEVLAAAGERDLTPVLAQARLVAGEIVLSWPGHDEFTKHLSAHSTPAGPSEADS
;
A
#
# COMPACT_ATOMS: atom_id res chain seq x y z
N MET A 1 17.74 -24.18 -11.10
CA MET A 1 16.67 -23.34 -11.67
C MET A 1 16.30 -22.33 -10.59
N SER A 2 16.69 -21.06 -10.76
CA SER A 2 16.37 -20.02 -9.79
C SER A 2 14.87 -19.77 -9.88
N THR A 3 14.10 -20.32 -8.94
CA THR A 3 12.70 -19.92 -8.77
C THR A 3 12.74 -18.49 -8.23
N SER A 4 12.80 -17.51 -9.14
CA SER A 4 12.35 -16.18 -8.76
C SER A 4 10.88 -16.37 -8.44
N ASN A 5 10.52 -16.34 -7.15
CA ASN A 5 9.14 -16.17 -6.70
C ASN A 5 8.53 -14.94 -7.44
N GLY A 6 7.26 -14.61 -7.24
CA GLY A 6 6.62 -13.41 -7.83
C GLY A 6 7.19 -12.07 -7.35
N GLN A 7 8.50 -11.96 -7.17
CA GLN A 7 9.23 -10.85 -6.61
C GLN A 7 9.61 -9.85 -7.70
N TRP A 8 9.37 -8.57 -7.40
CA TRP A 8 9.77 -7.45 -8.24
C TRP A 8 11.12 -6.89 -7.75
N TYR A 9 12.14 -6.93 -8.60
CA TYR A 9 13.47 -6.37 -8.32
C TYR A 9 14.06 -5.68 -9.56
N PRO A 10 14.31 -4.36 -9.49
CA PRO A 10 14.99 -3.62 -10.54
C PRO A 10 16.47 -4.03 -10.72
N PRO A 11 16.96 -4.15 -11.96
CA PRO A 11 18.34 -4.53 -12.25
C PRO A 11 19.38 -3.50 -11.79
N GLU A 12 19.00 -2.25 -11.58
CA GLU A 12 19.88 -1.15 -11.15
C GLU A 12 20.24 -1.15 -9.66
N TRP A 13 19.59 -2.01 -8.85
CA TRP A 13 19.78 -2.02 -7.40
C TRP A 13 21.23 -2.22 -6.94
N PRO A 14 22.04 -3.16 -7.49
CA PRO A 14 23.42 -3.34 -7.05
C PRO A 14 24.26 -2.07 -7.14
N ASP A 15 24.17 -1.34 -8.26
CA ASP A 15 24.96 -0.13 -8.48
C ASP A 15 24.52 1.01 -7.56
N ARG A 16 23.20 1.16 -7.35
CA ARG A 16 22.65 2.17 -6.45
C ARG A 16 22.99 1.89 -4.98
N ILE A 17 22.99 0.63 -4.56
CA ILE A 17 23.42 0.23 -3.22
C ILE A 17 24.91 0.58 -2.99
N ARG A 18 25.78 0.34 -3.98
CA ARG A 18 27.20 0.72 -3.88
C ARG A 18 27.36 2.23 -3.80
N ALA A 19 26.64 2.98 -4.64
CA ALA A 19 26.66 4.44 -4.63
C ALA A 19 26.17 5.01 -3.29
N LEU A 20 25.16 4.41 -2.67
CA LEU A 20 24.72 4.79 -1.33
C LEU A 20 25.83 4.50 -0.29
N THR A 21 26.42 3.31 -0.35
CA THR A 21 27.42 2.85 0.63
C THR A 21 28.72 3.67 0.59
N ASN A 22 29.13 4.15 -0.59
CA ASN A 22 30.34 4.96 -0.76
C ASN A 22 30.10 6.48 -0.71
N GLY A 23 28.87 6.92 -0.43
CA GLY A 23 28.50 8.33 -0.34
C GLY A 23 28.34 9.05 -1.69
N ALA A 24 28.30 8.34 -2.82
CA ALA A 24 28.03 8.92 -4.14
C ALA A 24 26.52 9.10 -4.42
N LEU A 25 25.65 8.57 -3.56
CA LEU A 25 24.19 8.72 -3.64
C LEU A 25 23.63 9.26 -2.33
N GLU A 26 22.98 10.41 -2.43
CA GLU A 26 22.20 11.01 -1.35
C GLU A 26 20.76 10.46 -1.39
N PRO A 27 20.26 9.85 -0.29
CA PRO A 27 18.88 9.34 -0.25
C PRO A 27 17.84 10.43 -0.46
N VAL A 28 16.87 10.16 -1.32
CA VAL A 28 15.69 11.03 -1.47
C VAL A 28 14.78 10.86 -0.25
N ALA A 29 14.21 11.96 0.27
CA ALA A 29 13.22 11.88 1.34
C ALA A 29 11.97 11.09 0.88
N PRO A 30 11.49 10.09 1.66
CA PRO A 30 10.33 9.31 1.27
C PRO A 30 9.06 10.16 1.31
N ARG A 31 8.20 10.01 0.30
CA ARG A 31 6.85 10.59 0.29
C ARG A 31 5.94 9.77 1.19
N ARG A 32 5.13 10.42 2.01
CA ARG A 32 4.13 9.70 2.82
C ARG A 32 3.05 9.11 1.92
N ALA A 33 2.62 7.90 2.23
CA ALA A 33 1.57 7.20 1.52
C ALA A 33 0.70 6.40 2.48
N ALA A 34 -0.52 6.09 2.05
CA ALA A 34 -1.44 5.23 2.78
C ALA A 34 -2.00 4.16 1.84
N THR A 35 -2.23 2.97 2.36
CA THR A 35 -2.75 1.82 1.61
C THR A 35 -3.75 1.06 2.46
N VAL A 36 -4.87 0.63 1.90
CA VAL A 36 -5.94 -0.06 2.64
C VAL A 36 -6.17 -1.46 2.09
N LEU A 37 -5.93 -2.46 2.94
CA LEU A 37 -6.39 -3.82 2.74
C LEU A 37 -7.89 -3.86 3.05
N LEU A 38 -8.71 -3.74 2.01
CA LEU A 38 -10.16 -3.83 2.15
C LEU A 38 -10.57 -5.31 2.23
N LEU A 39 -11.30 -5.67 3.29
CA LEU A 39 -11.58 -7.05 3.67
C LEU A 39 -13.08 -7.35 3.67
N ARG A 40 -13.44 -8.60 3.43
CA ARG A 40 -14.77 -9.15 3.69
C ARG A 40 -14.64 -10.61 4.13
N ASP A 41 -15.63 -11.13 4.84
CA ASP A 41 -15.65 -12.56 5.13
C ASP A 41 -15.94 -13.37 3.85
N GLY A 42 -15.17 -14.44 3.66
CA GLY A 42 -15.33 -15.44 2.61
C GLY A 42 -15.65 -16.82 3.19
N SER A 43 -15.68 -17.85 2.32
CA SER A 43 -15.96 -19.24 2.72
C SER A 43 -14.91 -19.84 3.64
N ASP A 44 -13.65 -19.45 3.45
CA ASP A 44 -12.47 -20.05 4.09
C ASP A 44 -11.66 -19.01 4.89
N GLY A 45 -12.35 -18.00 5.43
CA GLY A 45 -11.75 -16.88 6.14
C GLY A 45 -11.86 -15.55 5.38
N PRO A 46 -11.10 -14.52 5.78
CA PRO A 46 -11.17 -13.21 5.13
C PRO A 46 -10.74 -13.29 3.67
N ALA A 47 -11.41 -12.55 2.79
CA ALA A 47 -10.96 -12.24 1.44
C ALA A 47 -10.52 -10.77 1.40
N VAL A 48 -9.49 -10.47 0.63
CA VAL A 48 -8.95 -9.11 0.44
C VAL A 48 -9.20 -8.64 -0.99
N HIS A 49 -9.55 -7.36 -1.13
CA HIS A 49 -9.66 -6.71 -2.42
C HIS A 49 -8.27 -6.30 -2.91
N MET A 50 -7.85 -6.89 -4.03
CA MET A 50 -6.58 -6.58 -4.67
C MET A 50 -6.82 -6.03 -6.07
N LEU A 51 -5.92 -5.15 -6.51
CA LEU A 51 -5.87 -4.62 -7.86
C LEU A 51 -4.55 -5.02 -8.52
N ARG A 52 -4.58 -5.27 -9.83
CA ARG A 52 -3.37 -5.48 -10.64
C ARG A 52 -3.06 -4.20 -11.40
N ARG A 53 -1.89 -3.64 -11.12
CA ARG A 53 -1.38 -2.45 -11.80
C ARG A 53 -1.20 -2.73 -13.29
N ARG A 54 -1.54 -1.78 -14.16
CA ARG A 54 -1.32 -1.93 -15.61
C ARG A 54 0.14 -2.28 -15.90
N ALA A 55 0.36 -3.24 -16.80
CA ALA A 55 1.71 -3.66 -17.18
C ALA A 55 2.56 -2.52 -17.77
N SER A 56 1.92 -1.52 -18.38
CA SER A 56 2.60 -0.34 -18.95
C SER A 56 3.11 0.66 -17.92
N MET A 57 2.83 0.49 -16.62
CA MET A 57 3.34 1.38 -15.59
C MET A 57 4.84 1.23 -15.42
N ALA A 58 5.55 2.36 -15.39
CA ALA A 58 7.01 2.42 -15.25
C ALA A 58 7.55 1.86 -13.92
N PHE A 59 6.70 1.72 -12.89
CA PHE A 59 7.07 1.18 -11.59
C PHE A 59 6.03 0.15 -11.13
N ALA A 60 6.51 -1.06 -10.80
CA ALA A 60 5.69 -2.20 -10.39
C ALA A 60 4.52 -2.51 -11.34
N GLY A 61 4.71 -2.37 -12.66
CA GLY A 61 3.71 -2.75 -13.66
C GLY A 61 3.40 -4.25 -13.59
N GLY A 62 2.12 -4.62 -13.62
CA GLY A 62 1.66 -6.00 -13.49
C GLY A 62 1.66 -6.53 -12.05
N ALA A 63 2.17 -5.77 -11.07
CA ALA A 63 2.15 -6.18 -9.68
C ALA A 63 0.75 -6.00 -9.06
N TYR A 64 0.38 -6.94 -8.19
CA TYR A 64 -0.79 -6.83 -7.34
C TYR A 64 -0.51 -5.92 -6.15
N ALA A 65 -1.47 -5.07 -5.85
CA ALA A 65 -1.45 -4.10 -4.77
C ALA A 65 -2.87 -3.96 -4.18
N TYR A 66 -3.01 -3.04 -3.24
CA TYR A 66 -4.29 -2.62 -2.69
C TYR A 66 -4.55 -1.15 -3.07
N PRO A 67 -5.78 -0.64 -2.92
CA PRO A 67 -6.07 0.80 -3.02
C PRO A 67 -5.13 1.61 -2.12
N GLY A 68 -4.50 2.63 -2.68
CA GLY A 68 -3.55 3.44 -1.93
C GLY A 68 -2.69 4.34 -2.79
N GLY A 69 -2.24 5.42 -2.18
CA GLY A 69 -1.47 6.44 -2.86
C GLY A 69 -0.79 7.40 -1.92
N SER A 70 -0.24 8.46 -2.50
CA SER A 70 0.52 9.47 -1.74
C SER A 70 -0.42 10.34 -0.94
N VAL A 71 0.02 10.77 0.24
CA VAL A 71 -0.65 11.82 1.00
C VAL A 71 -0.56 13.12 0.19
N ASP A 72 -1.72 13.71 -0.10
CA ASP A 72 -1.83 15.01 -0.76
C ASP A 72 -1.79 16.12 0.30
N PRO A 73 -1.17 17.28 0.05
CA PRO A 73 -1.18 18.40 0.99
C PRO A 73 -2.59 18.82 1.46
N ARG A 74 -3.61 18.61 0.62
CA ARG A 74 -5.02 18.89 0.95
C ARG A 74 -5.62 17.89 1.93
N ASP A 75 -5.01 16.73 2.14
CA ASP A 75 -5.43 15.76 3.16
C ASP A 75 -5.21 16.30 4.59
N ALA A 76 -4.37 17.32 4.75
CA ALA A 76 -4.16 18.02 6.03
C ALA A 76 -5.25 19.06 6.37
N ARG A 77 -6.18 19.36 5.44
CA ARG A 77 -7.33 20.23 5.76
C ARG A 77 -8.20 19.55 6.79
N ASP A 78 -8.69 20.34 7.74
CA ASP A 78 -9.61 19.85 8.78
C ASP A 78 -10.87 19.25 8.16
N VAL A 79 -11.33 18.14 8.73
CA VAL A 79 -12.53 17.41 8.29
C VAL A 79 -13.38 17.01 9.50
N PRO A 80 -14.71 16.91 9.33
CA PRO A 80 -15.56 16.28 10.34
C PRO A 80 -15.09 14.84 10.61
N TRP A 81 -14.94 14.48 11.88
CA TRP A 81 -14.17 13.33 12.31
C TRP A 81 -14.89 12.52 13.38
N ALA A 82 -14.93 11.20 13.21
CA ALA A 82 -15.44 10.23 14.17
C ALA A 82 -14.40 9.12 14.40
N GLY A 83 -14.43 8.51 15.59
CA GLY A 83 -13.48 7.48 16.02
C GLY A 83 -12.35 8.01 16.90
N PRO A 84 -11.20 7.30 16.98
CA PRO A 84 -10.05 7.73 17.77
C PRO A 84 -9.63 9.15 17.41
N SER A 85 -9.22 9.93 18.42
CA SER A 85 -8.80 11.31 18.20
C SER A 85 -7.58 11.40 17.26
N ARG A 86 -7.36 12.56 16.64
CA ARG A 86 -6.17 12.82 15.83
C ARG A 86 -4.88 12.58 16.63
N THR A 87 -4.89 12.89 17.93
CA THR A 87 -3.78 12.59 18.85
C THR A 87 -3.59 11.10 19.06
N ALA A 88 -4.67 10.34 19.27
CA ALA A 88 -4.58 8.88 19.39
C ALA A 88 -4.01 8.24 18.10
N TRP A 89 -4.40 8.74 16.93
CA TRP A 89 -3.80 8.33 15.66
C TRP A 89 -2.35 8.76 15.51
N ALA A 90 -1.98 9.96 15.96
CA ALA A 90 -0.58 10.42 15.98
C ALA A 90 0.31 9.49 16.81
N ASP A 91 -0.11 9.16 18.03
CA ASP A 91 0.60 8.22 18.89
C ASP A 91 0.70 6.85 18.24
N ARG A 92 -0.40 6.36 17.65
CA ARG A 92 -0.47 5.07 16.96
C ARG A 92 0.46 4.97 15.76
N LEU A 93 0.53 6.03 14.95
CA LEU A 93 1.29 6.07 13.69
C LEU A 93 2.73 6.55 13.87
N GLY A 94 3.08 7.09 15.06
CA GLY A 94 4.39 7.62 15.39
C GLY A 94 4.72 8.94 14.66
N VAL A 95 3.74 9.84 14.56
CA VAL A 95 3.84 11.14 13.85
C VAL A 95 3.07 12.23 14.62
N ASP A 96 3.15 13.49 14.18
CA ASP A 96 2.31 14.56 14.75
C ASP A 96 0.84 14.47 14.31
N ALA A 97 -0.07 15.14 15.03
CA ALA A 97 -1.52 15.06 14.81
C ALA A 97 -1.98 15.53 13.42
N ALA A 98 -1.33 16.54 12.84
CA ALA A 98 -1.68 17.03 11.51
C ALA A 98 -1.26 16.02 10.44
N THR A 99 -0.05 15.45 10.59
CA THR A 99 0.42 14.37 9.73
C THR A 99 -0.45 13.12 9.86
N ALA A 100 -0.88 12.75 11.07
CA ALA A 100 -1.76 11.60 11.31
C ALA A 100 -3.11 11.75 10.59
N GLN A 101 -3.73 12.92 10.72
CA GLN A 101 -4.96 13.24 9.98
C GLN A 101 -4.75 13.10 8.48
N ALA A 102 -3.67 13.67 7.93
CA ALA A 102 -3.40 13.61 6.50
C ALA A 102 -3.21 12.16 6.00
N ILE A 103 -2.55 11.30 6.77
CA ILE A 103 -2.39 9.88 6.45
C ILE A 103 -3.74 9.15 6.46
N VAL A 104 -4.58 9.38 7.47
CA VAL A 104 -5.90 8.75 7.58
C VAL A 104 -6.84 9.25 6.46
N CYS A 105 -6.85 10.55 6.18
CA CYS A 105 -7.59 11.13 5.06
C CYS A 105 -7.14 10.52 3.73
N ALA A 106 -5.82 10.40 3.49
CA ALA A 106 -5.29 9.75 2.29
C ALA A 106 -5.76 8.30 2.18
N ALA A 107 -5.75 7.53 3.27
CA ALA A 107 -6.22 6.14 3.28
C ALA A 107 -7.68 6.03 2.80
N VAL A 108 -8.57 6.88 3.33
CA VAL A 108 -10.00 6.86 2.96
C VAL A 108 -10.22 7.41 1.55
N ARG A 109 -9.54 8.52 1.19
CA ARG A 109 -9.62 9.15 -0.13
C ARG A 109 -9.20 8.18 -1.23
N GLU A 110 -8.02 7.58 -1.12
CA GLU A 110 -7.49 6.64 -2.11
C GLU A 110 -8.37 5.39 -2.24
N THR A 111 -8.94 4.90 -1.13
CA THR A 111 -9.91 3.78 -1.16
C THR A 111 -11.15 4.15 -1.97
N PHE A 112 -11.65 5.38 -1.84
CA PHE A 112 -12.79 5.85 -2.62
C PHE A 112 -12.42 6.09 -4.09
N GLU A 113 -11.27 6.72 -4.35
CA GLU A 113 -10.76 6.97 -5.70
C GLU A 113 -10.60 5.67 -6.50
N GLU A 114 -9.96 4.64 -5.92
CA GLU A 114 -9.60 3.43 -6.66
C GLU A 114 -10.64 2.31 -6.61
N ALA A 115 -11.28 2.11 -5.45
CA ALA A 115 -12.23 1.01 -5.23
C ALA A 115 -13.70 1.47 -5.20
N GLY A 116 -13.97 2.78 -5.17
CA GLY A 116 -15.33 3.32 -5.02
C GLY A 116 -15.91 3.13 -3.62
N VAL A 117 -15.09 2.76 -2.64
CA VAL A 117 -15.51 2.47 -1.26
C VAL A 117 -15.15 3.63 -0.35
N LEU A 118 -16.12 4.14 0.40
CA LEU A 118 -15.97 5.32 1.25
C LEU A 118 -16.16 4.95 2.73
N LEU A 119 -15.14 5.20 3.54
CA LEU A 119 -15.16 5.05 5.00
C LEU A 119 -15.61 6.36 5.66
N ALA A 120 -16.83 6.77 5.35
CA ALA A 120 -17.48 7.96 5.88
C ALA A 120 -19.01 7.78 5.90
N GLY A 121 -19.70 8.57 6.70
CA GLY A 121 -21.16 8.53 6.82
C GLY A 121 -21.76 9.84 7.30
N PRO A 122 -23.09 9.99 7.27
CA PRO A 122 -23.77 11.20 7.73
C PRO A 122 -23.70 11.39 9.26
N THR A 123 -23.33 10.35 10.00
CA THR A 123 -23.21 10.37 11.46
C THR A 123 -21.96 9.61 11.90
N PRO A 124 -21.49 9.81 13.15
CA PRO A 124 -20.40 9.04 13.73
C PRO A 124 -20.63 7.52 13.80
N ASP A 125 -21.86 7.04 13.64
CA ASP A 125 -22.22 5.63 13.82
C ASP A 125 -22.63 4.94 12.51
N THR A 126 -22.90 5.70 11.44
CA THR A 126 -23.33 5.16 10.15
C THR A 126 -22.27 5.32 9.06
N VAL A 127 -22.48 4.61 7.95
CA VAL A 127 -21.72 4.74 6.70
C VAL A 127 -22.67 5.12 5.58
N VAL A 128 -22.13 5.68 4.49
CA VAL A 128 -22.88 5.76 3.23
C VAL A 128 -23.13 4.34 2.73
N ALA A 129 -24.39 3.95 2.57
CA ALA A 129 -24.74 2.59 2.13
C ALA A 129 -24.44 2.36 0.65
N ASP A 130 -24.56 3.39 -0.19
CA ASP A 130 -24.41 3.26 -1.64
C ASP A 130 -23.66 4.45 -2.25
N THR A 131 -22.48 4.16 -2.81
CA THR A 131 -21.58 5.08 -3.51
C THR A 131 -21.64 4.90 -5.04
N THR A 132 -22.65 4.17 -5.56
CA THR A 132 -22.66 3.71 -6.95
C THR A 132 -23.28 4.68 -7.96
N GLY A 133 -24.07 5.65 -7.48
CA GLY A 133 -24.85 6.57 -8.32
C GLY A 133 -24.00 7.57 -9.13
N ALA A 134 -24.59 8.15 -10.19
CA ALA A 134 -23.89 9.03 -11.11
C ALA A 134 -23.24 10.27 -10.44
N SER A 135 -23.89 10.84 -9.41
CA SER A 135 -23.30 11.96 -8.68
C SER A 135 -22.10 11.56 -7.83
N TRP A 136 -22.07 10.33 -7.31
CA TRP A 136 -20.90 9.79 -6.59
C TRP A 136 -19.74 9.56 -7.53
N GLU A 137 -20.02 9.06 -8.73
CA GLU A 137 -18.99 8.85 -9.74
C GLU A 137 -18.39 10.18 -10.23
N ALA A 138 -19.22 11.22 -10.39
CA ALA A 138 -18.74 12.56 -10.71
C ALA A 138 -17.80 13.11 -9.62
N ASP A 139 -18.15 12.92 -8.35
CA ASP A 139 -17.33 13.36 -7.22
C ASP A 139 -16.01 12.57 -7.12
N ARG A 140 -16.06 11.25 -7.34
CA ARG A 140 -14.87 10.40 -7.39
C ARG A 140 -13.94 10.82 -8.52
N ALA A 141 -14.47 11.05 -9.72
CA ALA A 141 -13.69 11.52 -10.85
C ALA A 141 -13.03 12.88 -10.56
N ALA A 142 -13.74 13.80 -9.91
CA ALA A 142 -13.21 15.10 -9.51
C ALA A 142 -12.12 15.01 -8.43
N LEU A 143 -12.16 14.01 -7.53
CA LEU A 143 -11.04 13.72 -6.61
C LEU A 143 -9.81 13.24 -7.38
N VAL A 144 -9.98 12.27 -8.29
CA VAL A 144 -8.90 11.71 -9.12
C VAL A 144 -8.22 12.80 -9.96
N THR A 145 -8.99 13.71 -10.58
CA THR A 145 -8.44 14.85 -11.33
C THR A 145 -7.99 16.01 -10.46
N ARG A 146 -8.16 15.90 -9.13
CA ARG A 146 -7.78 16.90 -8.12
C ARG A 146 -8.59 18.20 -8.21
N GLU A 147 -9.71 18.22 -8.90
CA GLU A 147 -10.66 19.33 -8.96
C GLU A 147 -11.46 19.49 -7.65
N LEU A 148 -11.67 18.39 -6.93
CA LEU A 148 -12.29 18.36 -5.61
C LEU A 148 -11.25 17.92 -4.58
N SER A 149 -11.25 18.52 -3.39
CA SER A 149 -10.49 17.98 -2.26
C SER A 149 -11.36 17.00 -1.45
N PHE A 150 -10.73 16.07 -0.73
CA PHE A 150 -11.49 15.14 0.10
C PHE A 150 -12.27 15.85 1.23
N ALA A 151 -11.69 16.90 1.82
CA ALA A 151 -12.40 17.74 2.79
C ALA A 151 -13.65 18.39 2.17
N ASP A 152 -13.54 18.96 0.96
CA ASP A 152 -14.69 19.57 0.28
C ASP A 152 -15.76 18.53 -0.11
N LEU A 153 -15.36 17.30 -0.43
CA LEU A 153 -16.29 16.19 -0.63
C LEU A 153 -17.09 15.88 0.63
N LEU A 154 -16.43 15.80 1.79
CA LEU A 154 -17.11 15.53 3.05
C LEU A 154 -18.06 16.69 3.42
N ASP A 155 -17.60 17.93 3.31
CA ASP A 155 -18.39 19.13 3.61
C ASP A 155 -19.65 19.21 2.74
N ARG A 156 -19.49 19.10 1.41
CA ARG A 156 -20.63 19.21 0.48
C ARG A 156 -21.65 18.09 0.61
N ARG A 157 -21.23 16.92 1.09
CA ARG A 157 -22.09 15.74 1.29
C ARG A 157 -22.62 15.65 2.74
N GLY A 158 -22.18 16.53 3.64
CA GLY A 158 -22.54 16.48 5.06
C GLY A 158 -22.07 15.21 5.76
N LEU A 159 -20.83 14.79 5.48
CA LEU A 159 -20.28 13.51 5.95
C LEU A 159 -19.20 13.73 7.00
N VAL A 160 -19.09 12.76 7.89
CA VAL A 160 -17.98 12.60 8.83
C VAL A 160 -17.08 11.45 8.39
N LEU A 161 -15.77 11.69 8.45
CA LEU A 161 -14.76 10.65 8.28
C LEU A 161 -14.89 9.66 9.45
N ARG A 162 -15.04 8.38 9.13
CA ARG A 162 -15.14 7.29 10.12
C ARG A 162 -13.78 6.63 10.34
N SER A 163 -12.94 7.27 11.15
CA SER A 163 -11.55 6.83 11.35
C SER A 163 -11.48 5.52 12.14
N ASP A 164 -12.50 5.24 12.94
CA ASP A 164 -12.68 3.99 13.68
C ASP A 164 -12.87 2.76 12.78
N LEU A 165 -13.19 2.94 11.50
CA LEU A 165 -13.29 1.84 10.54
C LEU A 165 -11.92 1.40 9.99
N LEU A 166 -10.84 2.12 10.32
CA LEU A 166 -9.47 1.78 9.95
C LEU A 166 -8.73 1.15 11.13
N GLY A 167 -8.05 0.04 10.87
CA GLY A 167 -7.06 -0.54 11.77
C GLY A 167 -5.65 -0.39 11.22
N GLY A 168 -4.71 0.11 12.03
CA GLY A 168 -3.30 0.19 11.63
C GLY A 168 -2.68 -1.20 11.48
N TRP A 169 -2.13 -1.51 10.30
CA TRP A 169 -1.67 -2.86 9.98
C TRP A 169 -0.16 -3.00 9.87
N ALA A 170 0.52 -2.16 9.08
CA ALA A 170 1.98 -2.21 8.94
C ALA A 170 2.52 -0.85 8.52
N ARG A 171 3.83 -0.64 8.66
CA ARG A 171 4.52 0.51 8.08
C ARG A 171 5.76 0.02 7.34
N TRP A 172 5.90 0.40 6.07
CA TRP A 172 7.04 0.04 5.25
C TRP A 172 7.64 1.29 4.63
N ILE A 173 8.96 1.41 4.68
CA ILE A 173 9.69 2.50 4.03
C ILE A 173 10.53 1.92 2.90
N THR A 174 10.35 2.48 1.70
CA THR A 174 11.12 2.08 0.51
C THR A 174 12.64 2.26 0.76
N PRO A 175 13.49 1.33 0.31
CA PRO A 175 14.94 1.40 0.54
C PRO A 175 15.57 2.73 0.16
N GLU A 176 16.60 3.16 0.88
CA GLU A 176 17.25 4.47 0.71
C GLU A 176 17.90 4.68 -0.65
N PHE A 177 18.37 3.59 -1.26
CA PHE A 177 18.97 3.63 -2.58
C PHE A 177 17.94 3.81 -3.69
N GLU A 178 16.63 3.68 -3.45
CA GLU A 178 15.62 3.84 -4.50
C GLU A 178 15.42 5.33 -4.86
N PRO A 179 15.25 5.68 -6.16
CA PRO A 179 15.04 7.06 -6.57
C PRO A 179 13.62 7.56 -6.27
N ARG A 180 12.67 6.64 -6.12
CA ARG A 180 11.28 6.92 -5.76
C ARG A 180 10.99 6.19 -4.46
N ARG A 181 10.84 6.96 -3.38
CA ARG A 181 10.66 6.41 -2.04
C ARG A 181 9.33 6.80 -1.45
N TYR A 182 8.74 5.83 -0.75
CA TYR A 182 7.51 6.01 0.00
C TYR A 182 7.71 5.55 1.45
N ASP A 183 7.07 6.26 2.37
CA ASP A 183 6.83 5.86 3.75
C ASP A 183 5.35 5.55 3.84
N THR A 184 5.01 4.26 3.80
CA THR A 184 3.65 3.80 3.57
C THR A 184 3.10 3.18 4.84
N TRP A 185 2.00 3.74 5.34
CA TRP A 185 1.17 3.12 6.37
C TRP A 185 0.10 2.27 5.70
N PHE A 186 0.08 0.99 6.07
CA PHE A 186 -0.93 0.03 5.65
C PHE A 186 -2.02 -0.04 6.73
N PHE A 187 -3.27 -0.03 6.29
CA PHE A 187 -4.45 -0.18 7.11
C PHE A 187 -5.26 -1.39 6.68
N VAL A 188 -6.07 -1.93 7.58
CA VAL A 188 -7.14 -2.88 7.28
C VAL A 188 -8.49 -2.20 7.50
N ALA A 189 -9.47 -2.53 6.68
CA ALA A 189 -10.86 -2.08 6.84
C ALA A 189 -11.83 -3.16 6.36
N ALA A 190 -12.96 -3.32 7.04
CA ALA A 190 -14.06 -4.12 6.50
C ALA A 190 -14.77 -3.34 5.37
N LEU A 191 -15.21 -4.05 4.33
CA LEU A 191 -16.12 -3.51 3.32
C LEU A 191 -17.40 -3.03 4.02
N PRO A 192 -17.74 -1.73 3.97
CA PRO A 192 -18.94 -1.22 4.60
C PRO A 192 -20.19 -1.87 4.03
N GLU A 193 -21.18 -2.13 4.89
CA GLU A 193 -22.45 -2.72 4.48
C GLU A 193 -23.12 -1.89 3.37
N GLY A 194 -23.63 -2.57 2.35
CA GLY A 194 -24.28 -1.97 1.17
C GLY A 194 -23.31 -1.55 0.06
N GLN A 195 -22.06 -1.20 0.39
CA GLN A 195 -21.08 -0.78 -0.61
C GLN A 195 -20.51 -1.96 -1.40
N ARG A 196 -20.02 -1.67 -2.61
CA ARG A 196 -19.42 -2.66 -3.52
C ARG A 196 -18.17 -2.07 -4.15
N THR A 197 -17.11 -2.87 -4.19
CA THR A 197 -15.88 -2.49 -4.89
C THR A 197 -16.09 -2.41 -6.39
N ARG A 198 -15.35 -1.51 -7.05
CA ARG A 198 -15.33 -1.34 -8.50
C ARG A 198 -13.90 -1.25 -9.00
N ASN A 199 -13.67 -1.65 -10.24
CA ASN A 199 -12.44 -1.26 -10.93
C ASN A 199 -12.59 0.17 -11.44
N ALA A 200 -12.40 1.15 -10.54
CA ALA A 200 -12.62 2.56 -10.83
C ALA A 200 -11.30 3.29 -11.16
N SER A 201 -10.17 2.65 -10.90
CA SER A 201 -8.83 3.15 -11.20
C SER A 201 -8.49 2.99 -12.68
N THR A 202 -7.94 4.04 -13.30
CA THR A 202 -7.34 3.93 -14.64
C THR A 202 -5.96 3.28 -14.58
N GLU A 203 -5.35 3.16 -13.40
CA GLU A 203 -4.02 2.58 -13.18
C GLU A 203 -4.06 1.06 -12.98
N ALA A 204 -5.25 0.49 -12.76
CA ALA A 204 -5.46 -0.95 -12.67
C ALA A 204 -6.09 -1.51 -13.96
N ASP A 205 -5.70 -2.73 -14.36
CA ASP A 205 -6.38 -3.46 -15.45
C ASP A 205 -7.33 -4.56 -14.94
N ARG A 206 -7.19 -4.95 -13.68
CA ARG A 206 -7.99 -5.99 -13.04
C ARG A 206 -8.12 -5.70 -11.55
N THR A 207 -9.27 -6.06 -10.99
CA THR A 207 -9.47 -6.14 -9.53
C THR A 207 -10.08 -7.49 -9.19
N GLU A 208 -9.78 -8.03 -8.01
CA GLU A 208 -10.36 -9.27 -7.54
C GLU A 208 -10.45 -9.33 -6.03
N TRP A 209 -11.39 -10.15 -5.55
CA TRP A 209 -11.42 -10.59 -4.16
C TRP A 209 -10.76 -11.95 -4.08
N ILE A 210 -9.70 -12.07 -3.29
CA ILE A 210 -8.92 -13.31 -3.16
C ILE A 210 -8.64 -13.60 -1.68
N GLY A 211 -8.65 -14.88 -1.29
CA GLY A 211 -8.24 -15.29 0.05
C GLY A 211 -6.72 -15.10 0.24
N PRO A 212 -6.23 -14.61 1.40
CA PRO A 212 -4.81 -14.40 1.64
C PRO A 212 -3.94 -15.62 1.37
N ALA A 213 -4.42 -16.82 1.72
CA ALA A 213 -3.70 -18.07 1.46
C ALA A 213 -3.54 -18.36 -0.05
N ALA A 214 -4.60 -18.15 -0.83
CA ALA A 214 -4.55 -18.34 -2.28
C ALA A 214 -3.65 -17.30 -2.96
N ALA A 215 -3.71 -16.04 -2.50
CA ALA A 215 -2.86 -14.97 -2.99
C ALA A 215 -1.37 -15.22 -2.69
N ALA A 216 -1.05 -15.64 -1.47
CA ALA A 216 0.31 -16.00 -1.08
C ALA A 216 0.84 -17.20 -1.89
N ALA A 217 0.02 -18.25 -2.06
CA ALA A 217 0.40 -19.40 -2.88
C ALA A 217 0.62 -19.03 -4.35
N GLY A 218 -0.19 -18.11 -4.91
CA GLY A 218 0.00 -17.58 -6.25
C GLY A 218 1.31 -16.78 -6.40
N TYR A 219 1.69 -16.02 -5.38
CA TYR A 219 2.99 -15.35 -5.32
C TYR A 219 4.16 -16.36 -5.25
N ASP A 220 4.03 -17.41 -4.43
CA ASP A 220 5.06 -18.44 -4.27
C ASP A 220 5.29 -19.21 -5.58
N ARG A 221 4.23 -19.41 -6.38
CA ARG A 221 4.31 -19.98 -7.74
C ARG A 221 4.77 -19.00 -8.82
N GLY A 222 4.95 -17.72 -8.50
CA GLY A 222 5.32 -16.68 -9.47
C GLY A 222 4.18 -16.21 -10.38
N GLU A 223 2.93 -16.59 -10.09
CA GLU A 223 1.75 -16.23 -10.89
C GLU A 223 1.21 -14.84 -10.53
N LEU A 224 1.38 -14.42 -9.28
CA LEU A 224 0.98 -13.12 -8.78
C LEU A 224 2.23 -12.33 -8.39
N LEU A 225 2.66 -11.41 -9.27
CA LEU A 225 3.74 -10.49 -8.98
C LEU A 225 3.33 -9.57 -7.83
N MET A 226 4.15 -9.47 -6.79
CA MET A 226 3.89 -8.61 -5.63
C MET A 226 5.18 -7.99 -5.11
N MET A 227 5.05 -6.79 -4.55
CA MET A 227 6.12 -6.16 -3.79
C MET A 227 6.21 -6.80 -2.39
N PRO A 228 7.38 -6.80 -1.73
CA PRO A 228 7.54 -7.36 -0.37
C PRO A 228 6.50 -6.89 0.66
N PRO A 229 6.11 -5.59 0.73
CA PRO A 229 5.06 -5.15 1.64
C PRO A 229 3.71 -5.84 1.40
N THR A 230 3.34 -6.09 0.13
CA THR A 230 2.06 -6.71 -0.23
C THR A 230 2.00 -8.16 0.25
N ILE A 231 2.99 -8.98 -0.11
CA ILE A 231 3.00 -10.39 0.32
C ILE A 231 3.17 -10.53 1.83
N SER A 232 3.98 -9.68 2.46
CA SER A 232 4.14 -9.71 3.92
C SER A 232 2.83 -9.38 4.64
N THR A 233 2.10 -8.37 4.17
CA THR A 233 0.81 -8.00 4.77
C THR A 233 -0.27 -9.04 4.50
N LEU A 234 -0.27 -9.73 3.35
CA LEU A 234 -1.13 -10.90 3.09
C LEU A 234 -0.84 -12.05 4.05
N ARG A 235 0.44 -12.41 4.21
CA ARG A 235 0.83 -13.51 5.10
C ARG A 235 0.49 -13.22 6.56
N ALA A 236 0.53 -11.95 6.96
CA ALA A 236 0.09 -11.53 8.29
C ALA A 236 -1.41 -11.75 8.53
N LEU A 237 -2.25 -11.89 7.48
CA LEU A 237 -3.68 -12.17 7.61
C LEU A 237 -3.99 -13.66 7.80
N LEU A 238 -3.07 -14.57 7.47
CA LEU A 238 -3.29 -16.02 7.51
C LEU A 238 -3.75 -16.59 8.86
N PRO A 239 -3.31 -16.05 10.02
CA PRO A 239 -3.74 -16.59 11.31
C PRO A 239 -5.21 -16.32 11.69
N TYR A 240 -5.92 -15.44 10.97
CA TYR A 240 -7.26 -14.97 11.38
C TYR A 240 -8.38 -15.67 10.62
N ALA A 241 -9.43 -16.07 11.34
CA ALA A 241 -10.54 -16.82 10.77
C ALA A 241 -11.63 -15.93 10.14
N ASN A 242 -11.66 -14.64 10.46
CA ASN A 242 -12.67 -13.70 9.97
C ASN A 242 -12.15 -12.25 10.06
N VAL A 243 -12.87 -11.31 9.43
CA VAL A 243 -12.50 -9.89 9.39
C VAL A 243 -12.54 -9.25 10.77
N ALA A 244 -13.46 -9.64 11.65
CA ALA A 244 -13.56 -9.08 12.99
C ALA A 244 -12.30 -9.34 13.83
N GLU A 245 -11.74 -10.56 13.74
CA GLU A 245 -10.46 -10.90 14.38
C GLU A 245 -9.29 -10.08 13.82
N VAL A 246 -9.25 -9.86 12.50
CA VAL A 246 -8.22 -9.00 11.87
C VAL A 246 -8.31 -7.57 12.41
N LEU A 247 -9.51 -7.00 12.49
CA LEU A 247 -9.73 -5.64 12.99
C LEU A 247 -9.37 -5.52 14.48
N ALA A 248 -9.71 -6.53 15.29
CA ALA A 248 -9.32 -6.56 16.70
C ALA A 248 -7.78 -6.57 16.84
N ALA A 249 -7.08 -7.40 16.07
CA ALA A 249 -5.63 -7.49 16.11
C ALA A 249 -4.94 -6.21 15.62
N ALA A 250 -5.54 -5.45 14.71
CA ALA A 250 -4.98 -4.19 14.21
C ALA A 250 -4.75 -3.14 15.31
N GLY A 251 -5.51 -3.21 16.42
CA GLY A 251 -5.31 -2.37 17.60
C GLY A 251 -3.96 -2.58 18.29
N GLU A 252 -3.39 -3.78 18.18
CA GLU A 252 -2.18 -4.21 18.93
C GLU A 252 -0.93 -4.35 18.04
N ARG A 253 -1.06 -4.20 16.72
CA ARG A 253 0.04 -4.36 15.75
C ARG A 253 1.19 -3.38 16.02
N ASP A 254 2.43 -3.86 16.00
CA ASP A 254 3.59 -2.97 15.93
C ASP A 254 3.67 -2.31 14.55
N LEU A 255 3.80 -0.98 14.53
CA LEU A 255 3.95 -0.16 13.32
C LEU A 255 5.34 0.47 13.20
N THR A 256 6.32 -0.06 13.94
CA THR A 256 7.74 0.23 13.70
C THR A 256 8.04 -0.01 12.21
N PRO A 257 8.65 0.97 11.52
CA PRO A 257 8.82 0.89 10.07
C PRO A 257 9.74 -0.26 9.69
N VAL A 258 9.25 -1.11 8.79
CA VAL A 258 10.07 -2.14 8.14
C VAL A 258 10.96 -1.46 7.09
N LEU A 259 12.27 -1.57 7.31
CA LEU A 259 13.33 -0.95 6.50
C LEU A 259 14.25 -2.02 5.91
N ALA A 260 14.64 -1.83 4.65
CA ALA A 260 15.66 -2.66 4.03
C ALA A 260 17.04 -2.28 4.57
N GLN A 261 17.88 -3.28 4.80
CA GLN A 261 19.27 -3.14 5.16
C GLN A 261 20.13 -3.76 4.08
N ALA A 262 20.98 -2.94 3.46
CA ALA A 262 22.01 -3.40 2.54
C ALA A 262 23.36 -3.46 3.25
N ARG A 263 24.07 -4.59 3.12
CA ARG A 263 25.41 -4.80 3.69
C ARG A 263 26.35 -5.34 2.62
N LEU A 264 27.62 -4.91 2.64
CA LEU A 264 28.68 -5.51 1.83
C LEU A 264 29.37 -6.60 2.66
N VAL A 265 29.31 -7.85 2.20
CA VAL A 265 29.93 -9.01 2.86
C VAL A 265 30.77 -9.77 1.85
N ALA A 266 32.09 -9.84 2.06
CA ALA A 266 33.03 -10.57 1.19
C ALA A 266 32.93 -10.23 -0.31
N GLY A 267 32.60 -8.97 -0.64
CA GLY A 267 32.42 -8.50 -2.01
C GLY A 267 31.00 -8.66 -2.58
N GLU A 268 30.09 -9.32 -1.88
CA GLU A 268 28.67 -9.42 -2.24
C GLU A 268 27.81 -8.40 -1.51
N ILE A 269 26.73 -7.96 -2.16
CA ILE A 269 25.70 -7.15 -1.52
C ILE A 269 24.65 -8.09 -0.93
N VAL A 270 24.45 -8.02 0.37
CA VAL A 270 23.36 -8.69 1.08
C VAL A 270 22.28 -7.67 1.39
N LEU A 271 21.14 -7.77 0.72
CA LEU A 271 19.95 -6.98 0.98
C LEU A 271 18.97 -7.80 1.82
N SER A 272 18.56 -7.28 2.97
CA SER A 272 17.69 -7.99 3.92
C SER A 272 16.64 -7.06 4.54
N TRP A 273 15.51 -7.60 4.96
CA TRP A 273 14.52 -6.91 5.77
C TRP A 273 14.41 -7.66 7.10
N PRO A 274 14.92 -7.10 8.21
CA PRO A 274 14.86 -7.77 9.51
C PRO A 274 13.44 -8.24 9.86
N GLY A 275 13.30 -9.50 10.26
CA GLY A 275 11.99 -10.12 10.52
C GLY A 275 11.27 -10.64 9.27
N HIS A 276 11.86 -10.47 8.08
CA HIS A 276 11.31 -10.88 6.79
C HIS A 276 12.39 -11.54 5.92
N ASP A 277 13.04 -12.58 6.48
CA ASP A 277 14.21 -13.23 5.88
C ASP A 277 13.95 -13.82 4.49
N GLU A 278 12.68 -14.13 4.18
CA GLU A 278 12.23 -14.57 2.86
C GLU A 278 12.54 -13.60 1.70
N PHE A 279 12.75 -12.32 2.00
CA PHE A 279 13.12 -11.29 1.01
C PHE A 279 14.61 -11.05 0.94
N THR A 280 15.43 -11.79 1.70
CA THR A 280 16.89 -11.65 1.69
C THR A 280 17.45 -12.02 0.33
N LYS A 281 18.34 -11.18 -0.19
CA LYS A 281 19.00 -11.35 -1.48
C LYS A 281 20.50 -11.17 -1.37
N HIS A 282 21.21 -12.01 -2.12
CA HIS A 282 22.64 -11.91 -2.36
C HIS A 282 22.81 -11.46 -3.82
N LEU A 283 23.32 -10.25 -4.01
CA LEU A 283 23.55 -9.64 -5.31
C LEU A 283 25.07 -9.64 -5.59
N SER A 284 25.46 -10.26 -6.71
CA SER A 284 26.86 -10.44 -7.09
C SER A 284 27.58 -9.12 -7.41
N ALA A 285 28.90 -9.12 -7.24
CA ALA A 285 29.77 -7.96 -7.42
C ALA A 285 29.91 -7.44 -8.86
N HIS A 286 29.55 -8.23 -9.88
CA HIS A 286 29.87 -7.92 -11.29
C HIS A 286 28.61 -7.82 -12.15
N SER A 287 28.19 -6.61 -12.47
CA SER A 287 27.46 -6.32 -13.71
C SER A 287 28.52 -6.17 -14.80
N THR A 288 28.80 -7.23 -15.55
CA THR A 288 29.55 -7.08 -16.80
C THR A 288 28.66 -6.30 -17.76
N PRO A 289 29.08 -5.14 -18.32
CA PRO A 289 28.36 -4.54 -19.42
C PRO A 289 28.36 -5.56 -20.56
N ALA A 290 27.19 -5.85 -21.14
CA ALA A 290 27.15 -6.58 -22.41
C ALA A 290 27.95 -5.77 -23.43
N GLY A 291 29.17 -6.21 -23.72
CA GLY A 291 30.00 -5.63 -24.77
C GLY A 291 29.28 -5.77 -26.12
N PRO A 292 29.51 -4.83 -27.06
CA PRO A 292 28.92 -4.95 -28.39
C PRO A 292 29.40 -6.27 -29.01
N SER A 293 28.47 -7.04 -29.58
CA SER A 293 28.86 -8.22 -30.35
C SER A 293 29.64 -7.73 -31.57
N GLU A 294 30.96 -7.90 -31.55
CA GLU A 294 31.77 -7.96 -32.75
C GLU A 294 31.29 -9.17 -33.54
N ALA A 295 30.38 -8.92 -34.49
CA ALA A 295 30.22 -9.78 -35.64
C ALA A 295 31.30 -9.33 -36.63
N ASP A 296 32.36 -10.12 -36.73
CA ASP A 296 33.34 -10.02 -37.79
C ASP A 296 33.49 -11.40 -38.44
N SER A 297 33.54 -11.40 -39.78
CA SER A 297 33.63 -12.51 -40.74
C SER A 297 32.32 -13.14 -41.24
#